data_AF-A0A165PAP1-F1
#
_entry.id   AF-A0A165PAP1-F1
#
_cell.length_a   1.000
_cell.length_b   1.000
_cell.length_c   1.000
_cell.angle_alpha   90.00
_cell.angle_beta   90.00
_cell.angle_gamma   90.00
#
_symmetry.space_group_name_H-M   'P 1'
#
loop_
_entity.id
_entity.type
_entity.pdbx_description
1 polymer ?
#
loop_
_entity_poly.entity_id
_entity_poly.type
_entity_poly.pdbx_seq_one_letter_code
_entity_poly.pdbx_strand_id
1 'polypeptide(L)'
;MAAIFWGSDELVRQMEEVGISRAQASAIAKGTATMVVQNFNALVTNDYLDARFTASKSELDAKIEKRFVEVNLRFERAEGKFRLMFWMQAITFAALVLPSLRDFIR
;
A
#
# COMPACT_ATOMS: atom_id res chain seq x y z
N MET A 1 -0.96 -22.89 -17.86
CA MET A 1 0.27 -22.10 -18.10
C MET A 1 -0.02 -21.11 -19.21
N ALA A 2 -0.37 -19.87 -18.87
CA ALA A 2 -0.66 -18.84 -19.86
C ALA A 2 0.64 -18.38 -20.53
N ALA A 3 0.83 -18.76 -21.79
CA ALA A 3 1.93 -18.27 -22.61
C ALA A 3 1.65 -16.81 -22.97
N ILE A 4 2.12 -15.90 -22.14
CA ILE A 4 2.32 -14.50 -22.51
C ILE A 4 3.62 -14.46 -23.31
N PHE A 5 3.60 -14.87 -24.58
CA PHE A 5 4.72 -14.58 -25.48
C PHE A 5 4.16 -14.05 -26.79
N TRP A 6 4.45 -12.79 -27.01
CA TRP A 6 4.20 -12.09 -28.27
C TRP A 6 4.81 -12.89 -29.43
N GLY A 7 3.95 -13.59 -30.18
CA GLY A 7 4.17 -14.07 -31.55
C GLY A 7 5.33 -15.02 -31.79
N SER A 8 5.34 -16.24 -31.21
CA SER A 8 6.23 -17.30 -31.71
C SER A 8 6.01 -17.57 -33.19
N ASP A 9 4.76 -17.48 -33.64
CA ASP A 9 4.37 -17.69 -35.04
C ASP A 9 4.83 -16.53 -35.93
N GLU A 10 4.81 -15.29 -35.41
CA GLU A 10 5.33 -14.12 -36.13
C GLU A 10 6.86 -14.19 -36.24
N LEU A 11 7.55 -14.63 -35.19
CA LEU A 11 8.99 -14.85 -35.23
C LEU A 11 9.39 -15.97 -36.21
N VAL A 12 8.59 -17.04 -36.27
CA VAL A 12 8.77 -18.10 -37.28
C VAL A 12 8.58 -17.55 -38.69
N ARG A 13 7.53 -16.75 -38.91
CA ARG A 13 7.22 -16.15 -40.20
C ARG A 13 8.32 -15.20 -40.68
N GLN A 14 8.84 -14.35 -39.79
CA GLN A 14 9.96 -13.46 -40.09
C GLN A 14 11.24 -14.23 -40.43
N MET A 15 11.48 -15.37 -39.78
CA MET A 15 12.62 -16.23 -40.09
C MET A 15 12.47 -16.94 -41.43
N GLU A 16 11.26 -17.37 -41.80
CA GLU A 16 10.95 -17.91 -43.11
C GLU A 16 11.16 -16.87 -44.23
N GLU A 17 10.79 -15.61 -43.98
CA GLU A 17 10.98 -14.49 -44.92
C GLU A 17 12.45 -14.21 -45.25
N VAL A 18 13.38 -14.53 -44.33
CA VAL A 18 14.85 -14.47 -44.58
C VAL A 18 15.45 -15.81 -44.99
N GLY A 19 14.62 -16.79 -45.38
CA GLY A 19 15.06 -18.05 -45.99
C GLY A 19 15.42 -19.16 -45.00
N ILE A 20 15.11 -19.01 -43.71
CA ILE A 20 15.30 -20.08 -42.71
C ILE A 20 14.19 -21.11 -42.87
N SER A 21 14.55 -22.40 -42.84
CA SER A 21 13.55 -23.47 -42.91
C SER A 21 12.58 -23.41 -41.73
N ARG A 22 11.29 -23.70 -41.97
CA ARG A 22 10.24 -23.70 -40.94
C ARG A 22 10.60 -24.50 -39.68
N ALA A 23 11.29 -25.62 -39.86
CA ALA A 23 11.73 -26.48 -38.76
C ALA A 23 12.78 -25.78 -37.88
N GLN A 24 13.77 -25.11 -38.48
CA GLN A 24 14.77 -24.33 -37.75
C GLN A 24 14.16 -23.08 -37.11
N ALA A 25 13.32 -22.36 -37.84
CA ALA A 25 12.61 -21.19 -37.33
C ALA A 25 11.78 -21.53 -36.08
N SER A 26 11.04 -22.65 -36.13
CA SER A 26 10.26 -23.14 -34.98
C SER A 26 11.13 -23.56 -33.79
N ALA A 27 12.26 -24.22 -34.05
CA ALA A 27 13.20 -24.61 -33.00
C ALA A 27 13.82 -23.39 -32.31
N ILE A 28 14.21 -22.36 -33.07
CA ILE A 28 14.75 -21.11 -32.54
C ILE A 28 13.66 -20.37 -31.74
N ALA A 29 12.44 -20.23 -32.27
CA ALA A 29 11.35 -19.57 -31.56
C ALA A 29 11.04 -20.24 -30.21
N LYS A 30 11.02 -21.57 -30.16
CA LYS A 30 10.82 -22.33 -28.91
C LYS A 30 12.00 -22.18 -27.95
N GLY A 31 13.23 -22.20 -28.45
CA GLY A 31 14.44 -22.00 -27.65
C GLY A 31 14.44 -20.61 -27.00
N THR A 32 14.18 -19.56 -27.79
CA THR A 32 14.10 -18.18 -27.31
C THR A 32 13.00 -18.00 -26.27
N ALA A 33 11.80 -18.57 -26.50
CA ALA A 33 10.71 -18.52 -25.52
C ALA A 33 11.10 -19.18 -24.19
N THR A 34 11.78 -20.34 -24.25
CA THR A 34 12.26 -21.06 -23.07
C THR A 34 13.30 -20.23 -22.31
N MET A 35 14.26 -19.64 -23.01
CA MET A 35 15.29 -18.79 -22.41
C MET A 35 14.70 -17.53 -21.77
N VAL A 36 13.68 -16.92 -22.39
CA VAL A 36 12.98 -15.76 -21.83
C VAL A 36 12.25 -16.13 -20.55
N VAL A 37 11.51 -17.24 -20.53
CA VAL A 37 10.83 -17.71 -19.31
C VAL A 37 11.83 -18.02 -18.19
N GLN A 38 12.94 -18.67 -18.52
CA GLN A 38 14.01 -18.95 -17.56
C GLN A 38 14.68 -17.67 -17.05
N ASN A 39 14.97 -16.70 -17.93
CA ASN A 39 15.53 -15.41 -17.53
C ASN A 39 14.56 -14.56 -16.72
N PHE A 40 13.26 -14.55 -17.04
CA PHE A 40 12.25 -13.88 -16.21
C PHE A 40 12.18 -14.51 -14.83
N ASN A 41 12.22 -15.84 -14.75
CA ASN A 41 12.25 -16.54 -13.46
C ASN A 41 13.55 -16.26 -12.66
N ALA A 42 14.66 -15.92 -13.32
CA ALA A 42 15.93 -15.56 -12.70
C ALA A 42 16.02 -14.07 -12.29
N LEU A 43 15.65 -13.15 -13.19
CA LEU A 43 15.72 -11.69 -13.02
C LEU A 43 14.58 -11.15 -12.15
N VAL A 44 13.39 -11.71 -12.30
CA VAL A 44 12.25 -11.53 -11.39
C VAL A 44 12.17 -12.78 -10.53
N THR A 45 13.27 -13.06 -9.82
CA THR A 45 13.26 -14.14 -8.83
C THR A 45 12.15 -13.82 -7.83
N ASN A 46 11.29 -14.79 -7.53
CA ASN A 46 10.25 -14.65 -6.51
C ASN A 46 10.86 -14.06 -5.22
N ASP A 47 12.07 -14.46 -4.87
CA ASP A 47 12.82 -13.97 -3.72
C ASP A 47 13.11 -12.46 -3.76
N TYR A 48 13.45 -11.89 -4.92
CA TYR A 48 13.68 -10.45 -5.05
C TYR A 48 12.38 -9.66 -4.88
N LEU A 49 11.30 -10.14 -5.50
CA LEU A 49 9.98 -9.53 -5.31
C LEU A 49 9.51 -9.66 -3.86
N ASP A 50 9.66 -10.82 -3.25
CA ASP A 50 9.25 -11.09 -1.88
C ASP A 50 10.04 -10.24 -0.88
N ALA A 51 11.36 -10.11 -1.07
CA ALA A 51 12.20 -9.21 -0.28
C ALA A 51 11.76 -7.75 -0.45
N ARG A 52 11.43 -7.32 -1.67
CA ARG A 52 10.99 -5.95 -1.93
C ARG A 52 9.61 -5.66 -1.37
N PHE A 53 8.68 -6.60 -1.48
CA PHE A 53 7.35 -6.50 -0.86
C PHE A 53 7.45 -6.48 0.67
N THR A 54 8.29 -7.34 1.26
CA THR A 54 8.55 -7.35 2.70
C THR A 54 9.12 -6.01 3.18
N ALA A 55 10.11 -5.46 2.47
CA ALA A 55 10.68 -4.15 2.79
C ALA A 55 9.66 -3.01 2.66
N SER A 56 8.85 -3.02 1.60
CA SER A 56 7.79 -2.02 1.41
C SER A 56 6.73 -2.11 2.51
N LYS A 57 6.35 -3.32 2.92
CA LYS A 57 5.39 -3.55 4.00
C LYS A 57 5.92 -3.05 5.34
N SER A 58 7.19 -3.32 5.67
CA SER A 58 7.78 -2.85 6.93
C SER A 58 7.89 -1.32 6.98
N GLU A 59 8.22 -0.67 5.87
CA GLU A 59 8.22 0.80 5.77
C GLU A 59 6.81 1.39 5.96
N LEU A 60 5.79 0.76 5.37
CA LEU A 60 4.40 1.18 5.54
C LEU A 60 3.93 1.00 6.98
N ASP A 61 4.19 -0.15 7.60
CA ASP A 61 3.82 -0.43 8.99
C ASP A 61 4.46 0.60 9.93
N ALA A 62 5.76 0.90 9.76
CA ALA A 62 6.45 1.91 10.56
C ALA A 62 5.86 3.32 10.38
N LYS A 63 5.46 3.68 9.15
CA LYS A 63 4.84 4.98 8.86
C LYS A 63 3.43 5.09 9.43
N ILE A 64 2.66 4.01 9.40
CA ILE A 64 1.32 3.93 9.98
C ILE A 64 1.41 4.04 11.50
N GLU A 65 2.29 3.27 12.14
CA GLU A 65 2.51 3.31 13.59
C GLU A 65 2.87 4.72 14.07
N LYS A 66 3.82 5.38 13.39
CA LYS A 66 4.20 6.76 13.70
C LYS A 66 3.03 7.73 13.62
N ARG A 67 2.16 7.59 12.63
CA ARG A 67 0.96 8.42 12.48
C ARG A 67 -0.06 8.14 13.58
N PHE A 68 -0.26 6.87 13.95
CA PHE A 68 -1.15 6.51 15.05
C PHE A 68 -0.69 7.11 16.38
N VAL A 69 0.61 7.00 16.69
CA VAL A 69 1.18 7.63 17.90
C VAL A 69 0.98 9.15 17.89
N GLU A 70 1.22 9.81 16.76
CA GLU A 70 0.99 11.26 16.64
C GLU A 70 -0.49 11.63 16.85
N VAL A 71 -1.40 10.87 16.25
CA VAL A 71 -2.85 11.07 16.40
C VAL A 71 -3.28 10.88 17.85
N ASN A 72 -2.82 9.81 18.52
CA ASN A 72 -3.13 9.56 19.93
C ASN A 72 -2.66 10.72 20.83
N LEU A 73 -1.44 11.20 20.64
CA LEU A 73 -0.92 12.37 21.39
C LEU A 73 -1.76 13.63 21.17
N ARG A 74 -2.27 13.84 19.95
CA ARG A 74 -3.18 14.97 19.65
C ARG A 74 -4.53 14.80 20.35
N PHE A 75 -5.08 13.59 20.38
CA PHE A 75 -6.32 13.29 21.08
C PHE A 75 -6.18 13.45 22.60
N GLU A 76 -5.15 12.90 23.22
CA GLU A 76 -4.89 13.07 24.66
C GLU A 76 -4.78 14.56 25.04
N ARG A 77 -4.08 15.34 24.21
CA ARG A 77 -3.98 16.79 24.41
C ARG A 77 -5.33 17.48 24.26
N ALA A 78 -6.14 17.07 23.29
CA ALA A 78 -7.47 17.62 23.08
C ALA A 78 -8.39 17.29 24.27
N GLU A 79 -8.43 16.04 24.72
CA GLU A 79 -9.20 15.60 25.88
C GLU A 79 -8.80 16.36 27.15
N GLY A 80 -7.51 16.58 27.38
CA GLY A 80 -7.03 17.40 28.50
C GLY A 80 -7.56 18.84 28.45
N LYS A 81 -7.54 19.47 27.28
CA LYS A 81 -8.10 20.82 27.08
C LYS A 81 -9.61 20.85 27.27
N PHE A 82 -10.33 19.87 26.73
CA PHE A 82 -11.79 19.76 26.89
C PHE A 82 -12.17 19.56 28.36
N ARG A 83 -11.45 18.70 29.10
CA ARG A 83 -11.69 18.52 30.54
C ARG A 83 -11.55 19.84 31.30
N LEU A 84 -10.51 20.62 31.01
CA LEU A 84 -10.33 21.95 31.62
C LEU A 84 -11.51 22.88 31.28
N MET A 85 -11.91 22.92 30.01
CA MET A 85 -13.02 23.74 29.54
C MET A 85 -14.33 23.35 30.20
N PHE A 86 -14.63 22.05 30.33
CA PHE A 86 -15.82 21.56 31.04
C PHE A 86 -15.83 21.98 32.50
N TRP A 87 -14.69 21.92 33.20
CA TRP A 87 -14.59 22.39 34.59
C TRP A 87 -14.83 23.90 34.71
N MET A 88 -14.23 24.71 33.84
CA MET A 88 -14.48 26.16 33.86
C MET A 88 -15.94 26.49 33.55
N GLN A 89 -16.54 25.77 32.59
CA GLN A 89 -17.96 25.93 32.25
C GLN A 89 -18.85 25.54 33.44
N ALA A 90 -18.55 24.43 34.12
CA ALA A 90 -19.30 23.97 35.29
C ALA A 90 -19.24 24.99 36.44
N ILE A 91 -18.08 25.58 36.71
CA ILE A 91 -17.92 26.65 37.71
C ILE A 91 -18.72 27.88 37.29
N THR A 92 -18.66 28.27 36.02
CA THR A 92 -19.42 29.41 35.49
C THR A 92 -20.93 29.20 35.62
N PHE A 93 -21.42 28.01 35.28
CA PHE A 93 -22.80 27.61 35.49
C PHE A 93 -23.18 27.64 36.97
N ALA A 94 -22.35 27.10 37.87
CA ALA A 94 -22.61 27.16 39.30
C ALA A 94 -22.68 28.60 39.80
N ALA A 95 -21.77 29.47 39.37
CA ALA A 95 -21.72 30.87 39.79
C ALA A 95 -22.91 31.71 39.29
N LEU A 96 -23.44 31.42 38.09
CA LEU A 96 -24.54 32.19 37.50
C LEU A 96 -25.92 31.59 37.82
N VAL A 97 -26.04 30.27 37.78
CA VAL A 97 -27.34 29.59 37.88
C VAL A 97 -27.74 29.32 39.33
N LEU A 98 -26.79 29.06 40.24
CA LEU A 98 -27.14 28.85 41.66
C LEU A 98 -27.76 30.09 42.33
N PRO A 99 -27.25 31.32 42.13
CA PRO A 99 -27.90 32.52 42.67
C PRO A 99 -29.28 32.73 42.07
N SER A 100 -29.41 32.58 40.74
CA SER A 100 -30.68 32.79 40.05
C SER A 100 -31.76 31.77 40.47
N LEU A 101 -31.37 30.52 40.74
CA LEU A 101 -32.27 29.50 41.31
C LEU A 101 -32.64 29.81 42.77
N ARG A 102 -31.68 30.27 43.58
CA ARG A 102 -31.94 30.66 44.97
C ARG A 102 -32.94 31.81 45.05
N ASP A 103 -32.81 32.80 44.17
CA ASP A 103 -33.70 33.96 44.14
C ASP A 103 -35.09 33.62 43.56
N PHE A 104 -35.19 32.57 42.73
CA PHE A 104 -36.47 32.11 42.19
C PHE A 104 -37.27 31.21 43.14
N ILE A 105 -36.60 30.45 44.01
CA ILE A 105 -37.24 29.50 44.95
C ILE A 105 -37.65 30.18 46.27
N ARG A 106 -37.09 31.36 46.58
CA ARG A 106 -37.39 32.14 47.79
C ARG A 106 -38.51 33.14 47.56
#